data_AF-A0A7W1I0V6-F1
#
_entry.id   AF-A0A7W1I0V6-F1
#
_cell.length_a   1.000
_cell.length_b   1.000
_cell.length_c   1.000
_cell.angle_alpha   90.00
_cell.angle_beta   90.00
_cell.angle_gamma   90.00
#
_symmetry.space_group_name_H-M   'P 1'
#
loop_
_entity.id
_entity.type
_entity.pdbx_description
1 polymer ?
#
loop_
_entity_poly.entity_id
_entity_poly.type
_entity_poly.pdbx_seq_one_letter_code
_entity_poly.pdbx_strand_id
1 'polypeptide(L)'
;MPEAWISLNEGLNALIGSKGSGKTAILECLRFVLSTPVPAERRENVDRHLAHVLGSAGYVECLVQRADGQRLLITRRSDARDRITIMDSAGTTRQLAAGDDVPFPISILGWHEIEAVADKAGARIGLLDRIGDAAQIRAIYGEIRSQVERARDQLPVLQRQVKRLDGALRELWDLQHKRATLARLDRR
;
A
#
# COMPACT_ATOMS: atom_id res chain seq x y z
N MET A 1 15.80 21.67 24.72
CA MET A 1 16.73 21.04 23.75
C MET A 1 17.20 22.16 22.83
N PRO A 2 18.52 22.29 22.54
CA PRO A 2 18.97 23.24 21.54
C PRO A 2 18.37 22.89 20.18
N GLU A 3 18.11 23.89 19.35
CA GLU A 3 17.75 23.69 17.95
C GLU A 3 18.90 22.98 17.22
N ALA A 4 18.57 21.94 16.46
CA ALA A 4 19.54 21.18 15.69
C ALA A 4 19.19 21.29 14.20
N TRP A 5 20.17 21.69 13.40
CA TRP A 5 20.02 21.88 11.96
C TRP A 5 20.93 20.90 11.22
N ILE A 6 20.38 20.26 10.19
CA ILE A 6 21.12 19.35 9.32
C ILE A 6 20.81 19.74 7.89
N SER A 7 21.86 19.91 7.09
CA SER A 7 21.75 20.07 5.64
C SER A 7 22.26 18.79 4.98
N LEU A 8 21.50 18.29 4.01
CA LEU A 8 21.82 17.11 3.24
C LEU A 8 22.08 17.53 1.78
N ASN A 9 23.00 16.85 1.12
CA ASN A 9 23.21 17.01 -0.31
C ASN A 9 22.30 16.06 -1.11
N GLU A 10 22.27 16.21 -2.43
CA GLU A 10 21.47 15.38 -3.35
C GLU A 10 21.96 13.93 -3.48
N GLY A 11 23.20 13.67 -3.07
CA GLY A 11 23.84 12.37 -3.18
C GLY A 11 23.71 11.53 -1.91
N LEU A 12 24.75 10.73 -1.66
CA LEU A 12 24.83 9.90 -0.48
C LEU A 12 25.24 10.73 0.73
N ASN A 13 24.36 10.77 1.73
CA ASN A 13 24.63 11.36 3.03
C ASN A 13 24.85 10.25 4.05
N ALA A 14 25.96 10.32 4.81
CA ALA A 14 26.29 9.34 5.85
C ALA A 14 26.31 10.01 7.23
N LEU A 15 25.48 9.53 8.16
CA LEU A 15 25.48 9.97 9.55
C LEU A 15 26.34 9.02 10.40
N ILE A 16 27.49 9.49 10.88
CA ILE A 16 28.48 8.68 11.62
C ILE A 16 28.64 9.25 13.03
N GLY A 17 28.76 8.37 14.04
CA GLY A 17 29.04 8.76 15.42
C GLY A 17 28.99 7.58 16.38
N SER A 18 29.26 7.82 17.66
CA SER A 18 29.16 6.80 18.72
C SER A 18 27.71 6.37 19.01
N LYS A 19 27.53 5.27 19.76
CA LYS A 19 26.21 4.85 20.22
C LYS A 19 25.59 5.97 21.07
N GLY A 20 24.32 6.28 20.82
CA GLY A 20 23.61 7.36 21.51
C GLY A 20 23.84 8.77 20.94
N SER A 21 24.63 8.94 19.86
CA SER A 21 24.88 10.26 19.25
C SER A 21 23.70 10.86 18.47
N GLY A 22 22.47 10.32 18.60
CA GLY A 22 21.28 10.85 17.93
C GLY A 22 21.04 10.43 16.48
N LYS A 23 21.85 9.53 15.89
CA LYS A 23 21.65 9.06 14.49
C LYS A 23 20.25 8.53 14.21
N THR A 24 19.78 7.61 15.06
CA THR A 24 18.43 7.05 14.95
C THR A 24 17.36 8.11 15.21
N ALA A 25 17.61 9.05 16.11
CA ALA A 25 16.67 10.13 16.40
C ALA A 25 16.42 11.00 15.16
N ILE A 26 17.46 11.34 14.40
CA ILE A 26 17.33 12.09 13.14
C ILE A 26 16.43 11.33 12.14
N LEU A 27 16.66 10.03 11.98
CA LEU A 27 15.87 9.20 11.07
C LEU A 27 14.39 9.14 11.49
N GLU A 28 14.11 8.97 12.79
CA GLU A 28 12.74 8.94 13.29
C GLU A 28 12.08 10.33 13.26
N CYS A 29 12.83 11.43 13.41
CA CYS A 29 12.32 12.80 13.20
C CYS A 29 11.94 13.03 11.73
N LEU A 30 12.74 12.56 10.77
CA LEU A 30 12.37 12.60 9.35
C LEU A 30 11.12 11.76 9.08
N ARG A 31 11.03 10.56 9.66
CA ARG A 31 9.82 9.72 9.57
C ARG A 31 8.60 10.41 10.14
N PHE A 32 8.75 11.09 11.27
CA PHE A 32 7.69 11.85 11.93
C PHE A 32 7.19 13.00 11.04
N VAL A 33 8.06 13.89 10.57
CA VAL A 33 7.63 15.05 9.78
C VAL A 33 7.09 14.66 8.40
N LEU A 34 7.64 13.60 7.80
CA LEU A 34 7.23 13.10 6.49
C LEU A 34 6.08 12.08 6.55
N SER A 35 5.52 11.83 7.73
CA SER A 35 4.38 10.93 7.97
C SER A 35 4.50 9.53 7.35
N THR A 36 5.72 9.01 7.27
CA THR A 36 5.96 7.67 6.70
C THR A 36 5.54 6.58 7.71
N PRO A 37 4.89 5.49 7.27
CA PRO A 37 4.36 4.47 8.17
C PRO A 37 5.45 3.78 9.00
N VAL A 38 5.11 3.50 10.26
CA VAL A 38 5.93 2.68 11.18
C VAL A 38 5.31 1.29 11.28
N PRO A 39 6.11 0.21 11.16
CA PRO A 39 5.65 -1.16 11.42
C PRO A 39 4.95 -1.28 12.77
N ALA A 40 3.85 -2.03 12.83
CA ALA A 40 3.03 -2.12 14.03
C ALA A 40 3.83 -2.58 15.26
N GLU A 41 4.77 -3.52 15.09
CA GLU A 41 5.57 -4.04 16.21
C GLU A 41 6.57 -3.01 16.77
N ARG A 42 6.93 -1.97 16.00
CA ARG A 42 7.88 -0.93 16.43
C ARG A 42 7.21 0.36 16.88
N ARG A 43 5.90 0.51 16.66
CA ARG A 43 5.19 1.78 16.85
C ARG A 43 5.39 2.37 18.24
N GLU A 44 5.19 1.56 19.27
CA GLU A 44 5.38 1.98 20.66
C GLU A 44 6.82 2.44 20.96
N ASN A 45 7.82 1.71 20.44
CA ASN A 45 9.22 2.04 20.65
C ASN A 45 9.61 3.34 19.92
N VAL A 46 9.15 3.52 18.69
CA VAL A 46 9.37 4.76 17.92
C VAL A 46 8.67 5.94 18.59
N ASP A 47 7.43 5.77 19.04
CA ASP A 47 6.67 6.82 19.73
C ASP A 47 7.33 7.25 21.04
N ARG A 48 7.81 6.29 21.83
CA ARG A 48 8.55 6.56 23.07
C ARG A 48 9.87 7.27 22.78
N HIS A 49 10.58 6.86 21.72
CA HIS A 49 11.82 7.50 21.30
C HIS A 49 11.57 8.95 20.85
N LEU A 50 10.56 9.19 20.02
CA LEU A 50 10.17 10.52 19.58
C LEU A 50 9.74 11.42 20.74
N ALA A 51 8.99 10.88 21.70
CA ALA A 51 8.61 11.63 22.91
C ALA A 51 9.83 12.05 23.73
N HIS A 52 10.86 11.20 23.82
CA HIS A 52 12.11 11.54 24.48
C HIS A 52 12.92 12.61 23.73
N VAL A 53 12.91 12.57 22.39
CA VAL A 53 13.66 13.51 21.53
C VAL A 53 12.99 14.88 21.46
N LEU A 54 11.68 14.92 21.19
CA LEU A 54 10.94 16.17 20.94
C LEU A 54 10.31 16.75 22.22
N GLY A 55 10.06 15.93 23.24
CA GLY A 55 9.30 16.35 24.41
C GLY A 55 7.85 16.72 24.07
N SER A 56 7.20 17.47 24.97
CA SER A 56 5.78 17.82 24.88
C SER A 56 5.45 18.93 23.88
N ALA A 57 6.42 19.79 23.53
CA ALA A 57 6.21 20.97 22.68
C ALA A 57 7.24 21.09 21.54
N GLY A 58 7.99 20.03 21.26
CA GLY A 58 8.96 20.01 20.17
C GLY A 58 8.29 19.96 18.80
N TYR A 59 9.03 20.33 17.78
CA TYR A 59 8.59 20.29 16.41
C TYR A 59 9.76 19.87 15.51
N VAL A 60 9.42 19.41 14.32
CA VAL A 60 10.38 19.08 13.27
C VAL A 60 9.97 19.85 12.02
N GLU A 61 10.95 20.49 11.40
CA GLU A 61 10.81 21.14 10.10
C GLU A 61 11.72 20.47 9.09
N CYS A 62 11.18 20.24 7.89
CA CYS A 62 11.90 19.62 6.79
C CYS A 62 11.65 20.43 5.53
N LEU A 63 12.72 21.03 5.01
CA LEU A 63 12.70 21.71 3.72
C LEU A 63 13.02 20.69 2.63
N VAL A 64 12.11 20.51 1.69
CA VAL A 64 12.27 19.61 0.54
C VAL A 64 12.21 20.40 -0.75
N GLN A 65 13.08 20.07 -1.70
CA GLN A 65 13.05 20.60 -3.05
C GLN A 65 12.55 19.52 -4.02
N ARG A 66 11.53 19.85 -4.80
CA ARG A 66 10.98 18.98 -5.83
C ARG A 66 11.81 19.10 -7.12
N ALA A 67 11.64 18.14 -8.03
CA ALA A 67 12.33 18.13 -9.33
C ALA A 67 12.00 19.35 -10.21
N ASP A 68 10.83 19.97 -10.02
CA ASP A 68 10.41 21.21 -10.68
C ASP A 68 11.05 22.48 -10.05
N GLY A 69 11.91 22.31 -9.04
CA GLY A 69 12.58 23.39 -8.32
C GLY A 69 11.77 23.99 -7.19
N GLN A 70 10.49 23.62 -7.03
CA GLN A 70 9.64 24.14 -5.96
C GLN A 70 10.12 23.66 -4.60
N ARG A 71 10.17 24.57 -3.63
CA ARG A 71 10.53 24.27 -2.24
C ARG A 71 9.29 24.22 -1.36
N LEU A 72 9.23 23.20 -0.52
CA LEU A 72 8.16 22.96 0.45
C LEU A 72 8.78 22.84 1.84
N LEU A 73 8.34 23.68 2.78
CA LEU A 73 8.65 23.52 4.19
C LEU A 73 7.54 22.71 4.85
N ILE A 74 7.88 21.53 5.33
CA ILE A 74 6.96 20.63 6.02
C ILE A 74 7.25 20.73 7.52
N THR A 75 6.25 21.12 8.29
CA THR A 75 6.36 21.29 9.74
C THR A 75 5.36 20.39 10.45
N ARG A 76 5.83 19.63 11.44
CA ARG A 76 4.98 18.80 12.31
C ARG A 76 5.36 18.99 13.76
N ARG A 77 4.36 19.22 14.62
CA ARG A 77 4.56 19.45 16.06
C ARG A 77 4.20 18.22 16.87
N SER A 78 4.89 17.99 17.98
CA SER A 78 4.65 16.84 18.86
C SER A 78 3.36 16.93 19.66
N ASP A 79 2.84 18.16 19.89
CA ASP A 79 1.55 18.46 20.55
C ASP A 79 0.34 18.35 19.61
N ALA A 80 0.57 18.43 18.29
CA ALA A 80 -0.46 18.35 17.25
C ALA A 80 -0.07 17.28 16.22
N ARG A 81 0.12 16.04 16.68
CA ARG A 81 0.61 14.93 15.83
C ARG A 81 -0.34 14.61 14.68
N ASP A 82 -1.61 14.93 14.78
CA ASP A 82 -2.64 14.70 13.77
C ASP A 82 -2.59 15.70 12.59
N ARG A 83 -1.71 16.71 12.65
CA ARG A 83 -1.64 17.79 11.65
C ARG A 83 -0.24 17.97 11.10
N ILE A 84 -0.16 18.18 9.80
CA ILE A 84 1.07 18.53 9.09
C ILE A 84 0.83 19.84 8.36
N THR A 85 1.73 20.78 8.55
CA THR A 85 1.69 22.09 7.88
C THR A 85 2.70 22.09 6.75
N ILE A 86 2.26 22.41 5.54
CA ILE A 86 3.13 22.55 4.37
C ILE A 86 3.05 24.00 3.89
N MET A 87 4.19 24.68 3.85
CA MET A 87 4.33 26.02 3.30
C MET A 87 5.13 25.96 2.01
N ASP A 88 4.61 26.55 0.94
CA ASP A 88 5.32 26.67 -0.32
C ASP A 88 6.23 27.92 -0.38
N SER A 89 7.00 28.04 -1.46
CA SER A 89 7.88 29.18 -1.70
C SER A 89 7.16 30.51 -1.90
N ALA A 90 5.84 30.51 -2.12
CA ALA A 90 5.02 31.72 -2.23
C ALA A 90 4.40 32.11 -0.88
N GLY A 91 4.66 31.36 0.20
CA GLY A 91 4.10 31.57 1.53
C GLY A 91 2.68 31.03 1.69
N THR A 92 2.18 30.25 0.73
CA THR A 92 0.87 29.60 0.86
C THR A 92 0.99 28.39 1.75
N THR A 93 0.19 28.38 2.81
CA THR A 93 0.16 27.30 3.80
C THR A 93 -1.03 26.38 3.58
N ARG A 94 -0.78 25.07 3.57
CA ARG A 94 -1.78 24.01 3.53
C ARG A 94 -1.63 23.12 4.75
N GLN A 95 -2.75 22.68 5.31
CA GLN A 95 -2.76 21.68 6.38
C GLN A 95 -3.22 20.34 5.81
N LEU A 96 -2.47 19.28 6.12
CA LEU A 96 -2.83 17.89 5.83
C LEU A 96 -3.16 17.17 7.13
N ALA A 97 -4.08 16.21 7.07
CA ALA A 97 -4.33 15.31 8.18
C ALA A 97 -3.22 14.25 8.27
N ALA A 98 -2.92 13.79 9.49
CA ALA A 98 -1.96 12.71 9.70
C ALA A 98 -2.46 11.42 9.05
N GLY A 99 -1.78 10.99 7.99
CA GLY A 99 -2.17 9.83 7.18
C GLY A 99 -2.36 10.17 5.71
N ASP A 100 -2.52 11.46 5.37
CA ASP A 100 -2.33 11.91 4.00
C ASP A 100 -0.84 11.84 3.69
N ASP A 101 -0.50 11.05 2.66
CA ASP A 101 0.87 10.92 2.21
C ASP A 101 1.38 12.29 1.74
N VAL A 102 2.61 12.61 2.15
CA VAL A 102 3.36 13.72 1.56
C VAL A 102 3.40 13.52 0.03
N PRO A 103 3.28 14.57 -0.81
CA PRO A 103 2.98 14.42 -2.24
C PRO A 103 4.13 13.86 -3.10
N PHE A 104 5.07 13.11 -2.52
CA PHE A 104 6.17 12.47 -3.20
C PHE A 104 6.53 11.13 -2.53
N PRO A 105 7.08 10.17 -3.28
CA PRO A 105 7.41 8.84 -2.75
C PRO A 105 8.58 8.93 -1.77
N ILE A 106 8.41 8.34 -0.58
CA ILE A 106 9.41 8.33 0.49
C ILE A 106 9.54 6.90 1.00
N SER A 107 10.77 6.42 1.19
CA SER A 107 11.05 5.12 1.79
C SER A 107 12.05 5.29 2.94
N ILE A 108 11.60 4.99 4.15
CA ILE A 108 12.44 5.02 5.35
C ILE A 108 12.51 3.61 5.90
N LEU A 109 13.69 3.01 5.82
CA LEU A 109 13.99 1.70 6.39
C LEU A 109 14.75 1.89 7.71
N GLY A 110 14.05 1.62 8.80
CA GLY A 110 14.54 1.79 10.16
C GLY A 110 15.38 0.62 10.68
N TRP A 111 15.81 0.75 11.93
CA TRP A 111 16.59 -0.26 12.64
C TRP A 111 15.85 -1.61 12.72
N HIS A 112 16.52 -2.70 12.28
CA HIS A 112 15.97 -4.06 12.09
C HIS A 112 14.81 -4.19 11.09
N GLU A 113 14.38 -3.13 10.41
CA GLU A 113 13.27 -3.22 9.45
C GLU A 113 13.68 -3.91 8.15
N ILE A 114 14.95 -3.77 7.73
CA ILE A 114 15.47 -4.45 6.54
C ILE A 114 15.41 -5.97 6.73
N GLU A 115 15.87 -6.46 7.89
CA GLU A 115 15.84 -7.88 8.26
C GLU A 115 14.40 -8.40 8.35
N ALA A 116 13.51 -7.65 9.04
CA ALA A 116 12.11 -8.04 9.18
C ALA A 116 11.36 -8.13 7.84
N VAL A 117 11.74 -7.30 6.86
CA VAL A 117 11.15 -7.37 5.52
C VAL A 117 11.70 -8.56 4.73
N ALA A 118 12.96 -8.95 4.93
CA ALA A 118 13.52 -10.13 4.27
C ALA A 118 12.76 -11.41 4.65
N ASP A 119 12.34 -11.56 5.91
CA ASP A 119 11.68 -12.77 6.41
C ASP A 119 10.19 -12.87 6.03
N LYS A 120 9.49 -11.74 5.87
CA LYS A 120 8.04 -11.71 5.66
C LYS A 120 7.67 -11.51 4.18
N ALA A 121 7.07 -12.54 3.56
CA ALA A 121 6.63 -12.48 2.15
C ALA A 121 5.71 -11.28 1.84
N GLY A 122 4.75 -10.98 2.72
CA GLY A 122 3.86 -9.82 2.55
C GLY A 122 4.59 -8.47 2.65
N ALA A 123 5.63 -8.37 3.48
CA ALA A 123 6.42 -7.15 3.59
C ALA A 123 7.28 -6.90 2.34
N ARG A 124 7.77 -7.96 1.69
CA ARG A 124 8.46 -7.87 0.39
C ARG A 124 7.54 -7.37 -0.72
N ILE A 125 6.31 -7.89 -0.79
CA ILE A 125 5.30 -7.40 -1.75
C ILE A 125 5.03 -5.91 -1.51
N GLY A 126 4.83 -5.50 -0.25
CA GLY A 126 4.64 -4.08 0.08
C GLY A 126 5.85 -3.17 -0.21
N LEU A 127 7.07 -3.70 -0.37
CA LEU A 127 8.21 -2.94 -0.91
C LEU A 127 8.12 -2.80 -2.43
N LEU A 128 7.77 -3.88 -3.14
CA LEU A 128 7.63 -3.87 -4.59
C LEU A 128 6.48 -2.96 -5.04
N ASP A 129 5.35 -2.99 -4.32
CA ASP A 129 4.20 -2.12 -4.57
C ASP A 129 4.54 -0.63 -4.39
N ARG A 130 5.56 -0.30 -3.58
CA ARG A 130 6.05 1.07 -3.40
C ARG A 130 6.95 1.57 -4.54
N ILE A 131 7.55 0.66 -5.31
CA ILE A 131 8.34 1.00 -6.50
C ILE A 131 7.40 1.28 -7.69
N GLY A 132 6.23 0.63 -7.71
CA GLY A 132 5.16 0.90 -8.68
C GLY A 132 4.13 1.93 -8.20
N ASP A 133 3.13 2.19 -9.04
CA ASP A 133 1.93 2.92 -8.61
C ASP A 133 1.01 1.97 -7.82
N ALA A 134 1.14 2.01 -6.49
CA ALA A 134 0.37 1.16 -5.59
C ALA A 134 -1.16 1.29 -5.79
N ALA A 135 -1.65 2.45 -6.26
CA ALA A 135 -3.07 2.63 -6.54
C ALA A 135 -3.48 1.85 -7.81
N GLN A 136 -2.65 1.92 -8.86
CA GLN A 136 -2.85 1.16 -10.09
C GLN A 136 -2.78 -0.35 -9.84
N ILE A 137 -1.81 -0.82 -9.05
CA ILE A 137 -1.67 -2.23 -8.70
C ILE A 137 -2.90 -2.72 -7.91
N ARG A 138 -3.36 -1.96 -6.90
CA ARG A 138 -4.57 -2.30 -6.14
C ARG A 138 -5.82 -2.34 -7.02
N ALA A 139 -5.96 -1.42 -7.98
CA ALA A 139 -7.07 -1.41 -8.93
C ALA A 139 -7.08 -2.69 -9.78
N ILE A 140 -5.93 -3.08 -10.33
CA ILE A 140 -5.78 -4.30 -11.13
C ILE A 140 -6.12 -5.54 -10.29
N TYR A 141 -5.62 -5.63 -9.06
CA TYR A 141 -5.96 -6.74 -8.17
C TYR A 141 -7.46 -6.81 -7.84
N GLY A 142 -8.10 -5.66 -7.62
CA GLY A 142 -9.54 -5.58 -7.40
C GLY A 142 -10.35 -6.06 -8.61
N GLU A 143 -9.92 -5.66 -9.81
CA GLU A 143 -10.55 -6.07 -11.06
C GLU A 143 -10.42 -7.58 -11.30
N ILE A 144 -9.21 -8.13 -11.16
CA ILE A 144 -8.96 -9.59 -11.26
C ILE A 144 -9.83 -10.35 -10.27
N ARG A 145 -9.89 -9.91 -9.01
CA ARG A 145 -10.74 -10.54 -8.00
C ARG A 145 -12.21 -10.52 -8.40
N SER A 146 -12.70 -9.40 -8.91
CA SER A 146 -14.09 -9.29 -9.38
C SER A 146 -14.39 -10.24 -10.55
N GLN A 147 -13.44 -10.44 -11.47
CA GLN A 147 -13.59 -11.37 -12.59
C GLN A 147 -13.62 -12.82 -12.11
N VAL A 148 -12.76 -13.18 -11.15
CA VAL A 148 -12.73 -14.51 -10.53
C VAL A 148 -14.05 -14.82 -9.81
N GLU A 149 -14.58 -13.90 -9.02
CA GLU A 149 -15.86 -14.09 -8.34
C GLU A 149 -17.02 -14.24 -9.34
N ARG A 150 -17.07 -13.40 -10.39
CA ARG A 150 -18.07 -13.54 -11.45
C ARG A 150 -18.00 -14.89 -12.15
N ALA A 151 -16.80 -15.36 -12.48
CA ALA A 151 -16.62 -16.68 -13.09
C ALA A 151 -17.07 -17.81 -12.16
N ARG A 152 -16.80 -17.67 -10.86
CA ARG A 152 -17.23 -18.61 -9.82
C ARG A 152 -18.75 -18.67 -9.68
N ASP A 153 -19.43 -17.53 -9.75
CA ASP A 153 -20.90 -17.45 -9.68
C ASP A 153 -21.58 -17.98 -10.95
N GLN A 154 -20.94 -17.84 -12.11
CA GLN A 154 -21.45 -18.32 -13.39
C GLN A 154 -21.29 -19.84 -13.57
N LEU A 155 -20.26 -20.45 -12.96
CA LEU A 155 -19.97 -21.88 -13.06
C LEU A 155 -21.17 -22.79 -12.75
N PRO A 156 -21.92 -22.61 -11.64
CA PRO A 156 -23.10 -23.42 -11.33
C PRO A 156 -24.24 -23.26 -12.34
N VAL A 157 -24.38 -22.09 -12.96
CA VAL A 157 -25.40 -21.83 -13.99
C VAL A 157 -25.05 -22.58 -15.27
N LEU A 158 -23.80 -22.46 -15.71
CA LEU A 158 -23.29 -23.15 -16.89
C LEU A 158 -23.34 -24.68 -16.70
N GLN A 159 -22.96 -25.19 -15.53
CA GLN A 159 -23.08 -26.62 -15.20
C GLN A 159 -24.52 -27.14 -15.29
N ARG A 160 -25.50 -26.34 -14.82
CA ARG A 160 -26.93 -26.69 -14.95
C ARG A 160 -27.39 -26.70 -16.41
N GLN A 161 -26.93 -25.75 -17.21
CA GLN A 161 -27.25 -25.70 -18.64
C GLN A 161 -26.69 -26.90 -19.39
N VAL A 162 -25.42 -27.27 -19.15
CA VAL A 162 -24.80 -28.48 -19.71
C VAL A 162 -25.61 -29.71 -19.34
N LYS A 163 -25.94 -29.88 -18.06
CA LYS A 163 -26.75 -31.04 -17.59
C LYS A 163 -28.14 -31.10 -18.24
N ARG A 164 -28.77 -29.94 -18.49
CA ARG A 164 -30.07 -29.86 -19.17
C ARG A 164 -29.94 -30.25 -20.65
N LEU A 165 -28.90 -29.78 -21.34
CA LEU A 165 -28.63 -30.12 -22.74
C LEU A 165 -28.35 -31.62 -22.89
N ASP A 166 -27.56 -32.20 -21.98
CA ASP A 166 -27.32 -33.65 -21.95
C ASP A 166 -28.62 -34.45 -21.77
N GLY A 167 -29.54 -33.97 -20.91
CA GLY A 167 -30.86 -34.56 -20.75
C GLY A 167 -31.68 -34.52 -22.04
N ALA A 168 -31.76 -33.36 -22.69
CA ALA A 168 -32.49 -33.18 -23.94
C ALA A 168 -31.92 -34.03 -25.09
N LEU A 169 -30.59 -34.18 -25.16
CA LEU A 169 -29.93 -35.06 -26.13
C LEU A 169 -30.34 -36.53 -25.95
N ARG A 170 -30.42 -37.01 -24.70
CA ARG A 170 -30.87 -38.38 -24.39
C ARG A 170 -32.32 -38.60 -24.79
N GLU A 171 -33.21 -37.66 -24.46
CA GLU A 171 -34.63 -37.75 -24.87
C GLU A 171 -34.78 -37.81 -26.40
N LEU A 172 -34.02 -36.98 -27.12
CA LEU A 172 -34.05 -36.96 -28.58
C LEU A 172 -33.58 -38.30 -29.16
N TRP A 173 -32.53 -38.90 -28.58
CA TRP A 173 -32.05 -40.22 -28.97
C TRP A 173 -33.09 -41.31 -28.73
N ASP A 174 -33.76 -41.30 -27.57
CA ASP A 174 -34.82 -42.26 -27.24
C ASP A 174 -36.01 -42.15 -28.19
N LEU A 175 -36.43 -40.92 -28.53
CA LEU A 175 -37.49 -40.67 -29.50
C LEU A 175 -37.11 -41.14 -30.90
N GLN A 176 -35.86 -40.92 -31.33
CA GLN A 176 -35.36 -41.44 -32.61
C GLN A 176 -35.37 -42.97 -32.66
N HIS A 177 -34.96 -43.64 -31.57
CA HIS A 177 -35.01 -45.10 -31.46
C HIS A 177 -36.45 -45.62 -31.52
N LYS A 178 -37.37 -45.03 -30.76
CA LYS A 178 -38.80 -45.38 -30.80
C LYS A 178 -39.40 -45.21 -32.19
N ARG A 179 -39.08 -44.10 -32.87
CA ARG A 179 -39.52 -43.84 -34.25
C ARG A 179 -38.98 -44.89 -35.23
N ALA A 180 -37.71 -45.27 -35.11
CA ALA A 180 -37.11 -46.30 -35.94
C ALA A 180 -37.75 -47.68 -35.73
N THR A 181 -38.13 -48.01 -34.49
CA THR A 181 -38.84 -49.26 -34.16
C THR A 181 -40.25 -49.27 -34.72
N LEU A 182 -41.01 -48.18 -34.59
CA LEU A 182 -42.35 -48.04 -35.17
C LEU A 182 -42.33 -48.15 -36.70
N ALA A 183 -41.38 -47.48 -37.36
CA ALA A 183 -41.22 -47.57 -38.81
C ALA A 183 -40.88 -48.99 -39.33
N ARG A 184 -40.33 -49.86 -38.47
CA ARG A 184 -40.11 -51.29 -38.79
C ARG A 184 -41.37 -52.13 -38.62
N LEU A 185 -42.28 -51.73 -37.72
CA LEU A 185 -43.54 -52.43 -37.48
C LEU A 185 -44.58 -52.11 -38.57
N ASP A 186 -44.61 -50.88 -39.09
CA ASP A 186 -45.50 -50.47 -40.19
C ASP A 186 -45.12 -51.08 -41.56
N ARG A 187 -43.96 -51.76 -41.68
CA ARG A 187 -43.51 -52.44 -42.91
C ARG A 187 -43.78 -53.96 -42.91
N ARG A 188 -44.53 -54.48 -41.94
CA ARG A 188 -45.05 -55.85 -41.90
C ARG A 188 -46.55 -55.85 -42.14
#